data_AF-A0AAN6UX03-F1
#
_entry.id   AF-A0AAN6UX03-F1
#
_cell.length_a   1.000
_cell.length_b   1.000
_cell.length_c   1.000
_cell.angle_alpha   90.00
_cell.angle_beta   90.00
_cell.angle_gamma   90.00
#
_symmetry.space_group_name_H-M   'P 1'
#
loop_
_entity.id
_entity.type
_entity.pdbx_description
1 polymer ?
#
loop_
_entity_poly.entity_id
_entity_poly.type
_entity_poly.pdbx_seq_one_letter_code
_entity_poly.pdbx_strand_id
1 'polypeptide(L)'
;MASTTISQYHGSDMQMFHKGHFSDVVVKCGDRAWMLHKSILASRSKWFNKVIKDQAGGPSCNLVTIKMCGPNVAEVILRYIYGGTTEFHHLNEPAGDGAVLLMYTKVHPAARYFGLPTLANLCLDKVHTNLNLIAAQLRGDLPTGGGDKAPLIQAVTKAIRNFYAYDHEVVKKFSEIGLLRAEFVHFACDVWEILRRDREFMVFMRTEVPNFALDVGRTWQRPQGKDEKPVRCPSVED
;
A
#
# COMPACT_ATOMS: atom_id res chain seq x y z
N MET A 1 -4.51 11.77 -16.22
CA MET A 1 -5.52 11.82 -15.15
C MET A 1 -6.65 10.89 -15.53
N ALA A 2 -6.78 9.73 -14.88
CA ALA A 2 -7.95 8.87 -15.08
C ALA A 2 -9.09 9.46 -14.23
N SER A 3 -10.08 10.06 -14.88
CA SER A 3 -11.32 10.44 -14.22
C SER A 3 -12.02 9.14 -13.80
N THR A 4 -12.11 8.89 -12.50
CA THR A 4 -12.92 7.80 -11.97
C THR A 4 -14.38 8.17 -12.19
N THR A 5 -14.93 7.83 -13.35
CA THR A 5 -16.35 7.98 -13.62
C THR A 5 -17.09 7.10 -12.64
N ILE A 6 -17.64 7.71 -11.58
CA ILE A 6 -18.50 7.03 -10.63
C ILE A 6 -19.67 6.46 -11.43
N SER A 7 -19.85 5.13 -11.39
CA SER A 7 -20.98 4.47 -12.03
C SER A 7 -22.27 5.16 -11.62
N GLN A 8 -23.19 5.41 -12.56
CA GLN A 8 -24.52 5.94 -12.25
C GLN A 8 -25.27 5.10 -11.20
N TYR A 9 -24.88 3.83 -11.03
CA TYR A 9 -25.46 2.89 -10.07
C TYR A 9 -24.69 2.81 -8.74
N HIS A 10 -23.66 3.62 -8.54
CA HIS A 10 -22.81 3.59 -7.34
C HIS A 10 -23.62 3.59 -6.04
N GLY A 11 -24.61 4.50 -5.92
CA GLY A 11 -25.44 4.60 -4.72
C GLY A 11 -26.26 3.33 -4.46
N SER A 12 -26.82 2.72 -5.50
CA SER A 12 -27.62 1.49 -5.40
C SER A 12 -26.75 0.28 -5.04
N ASP A 13 -25.58 0.13 -5.67
CA ASP A 13 -24.64 -0.94 -5.37
C ASP A 13 -24.15 -0.84 -3.92
N MET A 14 -23.80 0.36 -3.46
CA MET A 14 -23.39 0.58 -2.07
C MET A 14 -24.51 0.29 -1.07
N GLN A 15 -25.77 0.58 -1.41
CA GLN A 15 -26.91 0.18 -0.58
C GLN A 15 -27.04 -1.35 -0.47
N MET A 16 -26.81 -2.08 -1.56
CA MET A 16 -26.79 -3.56 -1.53
C MET A 16 -25.67 -4.09 -0.64
N PHE A 17 -24.47 -3.47 -0.69
CA PHE A 17 -23.37 -3.82 0.20
C PHE A 17 -23.72 -3.63 1.69
N HIS A 18 -24.32 -2.49 2.04
CA HIS A 18 -24.63 -2.16 3.43
C HIS A 18 -25.80 -2.94 4.01
N LYS A 19 -26.86 -3.15 3.24
CA LYS A 19 -28.09 -3.79 3.72
C LYS A 19 -28.09 -5.31 3.54
N GLY A 20 -27.31 -5.84 2.59
CA GLY A 20 -27.30 -7.27 2.26
C GLY A 20 -28.62 -7.80 1.70
N HIS A 21 -29.53 -6.92 1.26
CA HIS A 21 -30.81 -7.34 0.68
C HIS A 21 -30.57 -8.19 -0.58
N PHE A 22 -31.20 -9.35 -0.67
CA PHE A 22 -31.03 -10.32 -1.78
C PHE A 22 -29.64 -10.97 -1.86
N SER A 23 -28.89 -10.97 -0.75
CA SER A 23 -27.62 -11.70 -0.68
C SER A 23 -27.81 -13.19 -0.89
N ASP A 24 -26.92 -13.80 -1.67
CA ASP A 24 -26.86 -15.23 -1.97
C ASP A 24 -25.53 -15.86 -1.53
N VAL A 25 -24.66 -15.08 -0.88
CA VAL A 25 -23.38 -15.55 -0.32
C VAL A 25 -23.02 -14.79 0.95
N VAL A 26 -22.43 -15.51 1.90
CA VAL A 26 -21.77 -14.95 3.09
C VAL A 26 -20.27 -14.96 2.85
N VAL A 27 -19.63 -13.79 2.94
CA VAL A 27 -18.18 -13.67 2.95
C VAL A 27 -17.73 -13.49 4.40
N LYS A 28 -16.78 -14.32 4.88
CA LYS A 28 -16.20 -14.22 6.22
C LYS A 28 -14.72 -13.85 6.15
N CYS A 29 -14.28 -12.96 7.04
CA CYS A 29 -12.88 -12.62 7.24
C CYS A 29 -12.66 -12.33 8.72
N GLY A 30 -11.87 -13.17 9.40
CA GLY A 30 -11.69 -13.08 10.85
C GLY A 30 -13.03 -13.14 11.60
N ASP A 31 -13.29 -12.13 12.41
CA ASP A 31 -14.48 -11.93 13.24
C ASP A 31 -15.66 -11.26 12.48
N ARG A 32 -15.45 -10.85 11.23
CA ARG A 32 -16.47 -10.15 10.42
C ARG A 32 -17.07 -11.04 9.35
N ALA A 33 -18.35 -10.80 9.08
CA ALA A 33 -19.11 -11.44 8.01
C ALA A 33 -19.94 -10.41 7.25
N TRP A 34 -20.05 -10.59 5.92
CA TRP A 34 -20.83 -9.74 5.03
C TRP A 34 -21.81 -10.60 4.22
N MET A 35 -23.07 -10.18 4.18
CA MET A 35 -24.12 -10.75 3.34
C MET A 35 -24.04 -10.08 1.96
N LEU A 36 -23.52 -10.79 0.95
CA LEU A 36 -23.14 -10.23 -0.35
C LEU A 36 -23.75 -11.01 -1.53
N HIS A 37 -23.38 -10.60 -2.74
CA HIS A 37 -24.00 -11.03 -3.99
C HIS A 37 -22.96 -11.67 -4.90
N LYS A 38 -23.14 -12.96 -5.24
CA LYS A 38 -22.24 -13.72 -6.10
C LYS A 38 -22.08 -13.07 -7.47
N SER A 39 -23.17 -12.57 -8.05
CA SER A 39 -23.18 -11.92 -9.36
C SER A 39 -22.25 -10.69 -9.41
N ILE A 40 -22.28 -9.85 -8.37
CA ILE A 40 -21.43 -8.67 -8.26
C ILE A 40 -19.98 -9.09 -7.99
N LEU A 41 -19.74 -9.98 -7.03
CA LEU A 41 -18.40 -10.44 -6.68
C LEU A 41 -17.70 -11.13 -7.87
N ALA A 42 -18.38 -12.07 -8.54
CA ALA A 42 -17.83 -12.84 -9.65
C ALA A 42 -17.60 -12.01 -10.92
N SER A 43 -18.44 -11.00 -11.19
CA SER A 43 -18.25 -10.13 -12.35
C SER A 43 -17.09 -9.15 -12.18
N ARG A 44 -16.77 -8.76 -10.94
CA ARG A 44 -15.81 -7.68 -10.65
C ARG A 44 -14.51 -8.15 -10.00
N SER A 45 -14.40 -9.41 -9.60
CA SER A 45 -13.17 -10.00 -9.07
C SER A 45 -12.91 -11.39 -9.66
N LYS A 46 -11.74 -11.56 -10.28
CA LYS A 46 -11.29 -12.84 -10.84
C LYS A 46 -11.18 -13.92 -9.76
N TRP A 47 -10.72 -13.54 -8.57
CA TRP A 47 -10.61 -14.46 -7.44
C TRP A 47 -11.97 -14.96 -6.96
N PHE A 48 -12.93 -14.04 -6.74
CA PHE A 48 -14.27 -14.45 -6.32
C PHE A 48 -14.97 -15.28 -7.40
N ASN A 49 -14.83 -14.93 -8.69
CA ASN A 49 -15.36 -15.72 -9.79
C ASN A 49 -14.88 -17.16 -9.75
N LYS A 50 -13.57 -17.36 -9.55
CA LYS A 50 -12.97 -18.69 -9.43
C LYS A 50 -13.50 -19.43 -8.20
N VAL A 51 -13.42 -18.82 -7.02
CA VAL A 51 -13.85 -19.46 -5.77
C VAL A 51 -15.33 -19.85 -5.80
N ILE A 52 -16.20 -18.98 -6.31
CA ILE A 52 -17.64 -19.25 -6.40
C ILE A 52 -17.92 -20.41 -7.38
N LYS A 53 -17.20 -20.48 -8.51
CA LYS A 53 -17.33 -21.59 -9.46
C LYS A 53 -16.82 -22.91 -8.87
N ASP A 54 -15.67 -22.88 -8.20
CA ASP A 54 -15.07 -24.08 -7.60
C ASP A 54 -15.94 -24.66 -6.48
N GLN A 55 -16.76 -23.82 -5.82
CA GLN A 55 -17.70 -24.22 -4.77
C GLN A 55 -19.11 -24.60 -5.30
N ALA A 56 -19.36 -24.50 -6.61
CA ALA A 56 -20.66 -24.80 -7.18
C ALA A 56 -21.04 -26.28 -6.95
N GLY A 57 -22.20 -26.51 -6.31
CA GLY A 57 -22.70 -27.85 -5.99
C GLY A 57 -22.16 -28.48 -4.69
N GLY A 58 -21.27 -27.80 -3.98
CA GLY A 58 -20.77 -28.27 -2.68
C GLY A 58 -21.63 -27.83 -1.48
N PRO A 59 -21.45 -28.46 -0.30
CA PRO A 59 -22.21 -28.13 0.92
C PRO A 59 -21.94 -26.71 1.46
N SER A 60 -20.86 -26.07 1.02
CA SER A 60 -20.47 -24.69 1.38
C SER A 60 -20.69 -23.68 0.25
N CYS A 61 -21.58 -23.96 -0.71
CA CYS A 61 -21.75 -23.15 -1.92
C CYS A 61 -22.13 -21.67 -1.70
N ASN A 62 -22.53 -21.30 -0.48
CA ASN A 62 -22.91 -19.94 -0.10
C ASN A 62 -21.98 -19.33 0.96
N LEU A 63 -20.81 -19.92 1.23
CA LEU A 63 -19.83 -19.41 2.21
C LEU A 63 -18.43 -19.29 1.60
N VAL A 64 -17.92 -18.06 1.54
CA VAL A 64 -16.55 -17.75 1.12
C VAL A 64 -15.76 -17.24 2.32
N THR A 65 -14.57 -17.80 2.55
CA THR A 65 -13.68 -17.36 3.65
C THR A 65 -12.42 -16.70 3.08
N ILE A 66 -12.18 -15.45 3.46
CA ILE A 66 -10.95 -14.71 3.15
C ILE A 66 -9.96 -14.93 4.28
N LYS A 67 -8.80 -15.52 3.94
CA LYS A 67 -7.70 -15.78 4.89
C LYS A 67 -6.45 -14.93 4.63
N MET A 68 -6.38 -14.26 3.49
CA MET A 68 -5.16 -13.57 3.06
C MET A 68 -4.90 -12.29 3.85
N CYS A 69 -5.95 -11.55 4.22
CA CYS A 69 -5.89 -10.26 4.90
C CYS A 69 -6.75 -10.27 6.16
N GLY A 70 -6.58 -9.23 6.97
CA GLY A 70 -7.50 -8.90 8.05
C GLY A 70 -8.77 -8.19 7.60
N PRO A 71 -9.76 -8.05 8.52
CA PRO A 71 -11.11 -7.62 8.17
C PRO A 71 -11.20 -6.19 7.60
N ASN A 72 -10.35 -5.26 8.04
CA ASN A 72 -10.34 -3.87 7.51
C ASN A 72 -9.95 -3.82 6.03
N VAL A 73 -8.93 -4.60 5.64
CA VAL A 73 -8.49 -4.68 4.25
C VAL A 73 -9.53 -5.42 3.41
N ALA A 74 -10.13 -6.48 3.94
CA ALA A 74 -11.22 -7.18 3.26
C ALA A 74 -12.41 -6.24 3.00
N GLU A 75 -12.81 -5.42 3.98
CA GLU A 75 -13.86 -4.42 3.79
C GLU A 75 -13.54 -3.43 2.67
N VAL A 76 -12.30 -2.92 2.60
CA VAL A 76 -11.86 -2.04 1.51
C VAL A 76 -12.03 -2.71 0.16
N ILE A 77 -11.55 -3.94 0.03
CA ILE A 77 -11.65 -4.72 -1.21
C ILE A 77 -13.11 -4.89 -1.61
N LEU A 78 -13.98 -5.24 -0.67
CA LEU A 78 -15.41 -5.45 -0.93
C LEU A 78 -16.11 -4.15 -1.29
N ARG A 79 -15.86 -3.04 -0.58
CA ARG A 79 -16.39 -1.72 -0.92
C ARG A 79 -15.94 -1.27 -2.30
N TYR A 80 -14.68 -1.51 -2.67
CA TYR A 80 -14.20 -1.22 -4.01
C TYR A 80 -14.94 -2.06 -5.08
N ILE A 81 -15.17 -3.34 -4.82
CA ILE A 81 -15.94 -4.20 -5.73
C ILE A 81 -17.35 -3.63 -5.96
N TYR A 82 -18.02 -3.13 -4.93
CA TYR A 82 -19.38 -2.58 -5.05
C TYR A 82 -19.42 -1.15 -5.60
N GLY A 83 -18.62 -0.25 -5.04
CA GLY A 83 -18.71 1.18 -5.32
C GLY A 83 -17.59 1.75 -6.19
N GLY A 84 -16.50 1.02 -6.40
CA GLY A 84 -15.30 1.54 -7.07
C GLY A 84 -14.55 2.62 -6.27
N THR A 85 -14.89 2.81 -4.99
CA THR A 85 -14.31 3.86 -4.15
C THR A 85 -12.99 3.45 -3.52
N THR A 86 -12.08 4.41 -3.43
CA THR A 86 -10.74 4.23 -2.85
C THR A 86 -10.53 5.09 -1.59
N GLU A 87 -11.62 5.63 -1.07
CA GLU A 87 -11.61 6.39 0.17
C GLU A 87 -11.63 5.44 1.37
N PHE A 88 -10.55 5.50 2.16
CA PHE A 88 -10.34 4.62 3.31
C PHE A 88 -10.60 5.30 4.65
N HIS A 89 -11.11 6.54 4.61
CA HIS A 89 -11.30 7.42 5.77
C HIS A 89 -12.32 6.90 6.80
N HIS A 90 -13.12 5.90 6.44
CA HIS A 90 -14.16 5.32 7.30
C HIS A 90 -13.70 4.08 8.09
N LEU A 91 -12.47 3.62 7.90
CA LEU A 91 -11.97 2.45 8.61
C LEU A 91 -11.49 2.90 9.98
N ASN A 92 -11.99 2.25 11.04
CA ASN A 92 -11.62 2.48 12.43
C ASN A 92 -10.17 2.01 12.74
N GLU A 93 -9.19 2.30 11.88
CA GLU A 93 -7.80 2.26 12.32
C GLU A 93 -7.53 3.49 13.19
N PRO A 94 -6.81 3.34 14.32
CA PRO A 94 -6.53 4.45 15.22
C PRO A 94 -5.88 5.58 14.41
N ALA A 95 -6.56 6.74 14.42
CA ALA A 95 -6.10 7.94 13.76
C ALA A 95 -4.69 8.27 14.26
N GLY A 96 -3.71 8.15 13.36
CA GLY A 96 -2.33 8.47 13.64
C GLY A 96 -1.64 8.84 12.34
N ASP A 97 -0.65 9.72 12.47
CA ASP A 97 0.21 10.14 11.36
C ASP A 97 0.79 8.88 10.70
N GLY A 98 0.36 8.59 9.46
CA GLY A 98 0.77 7.41 8.71
C GLY A 98 -0.24 6.26 8.55
N ALA A 99 -1.41 6.32 9.19
CA ALA A 99 -2.45 5.28 9.04
C ALA A 99 -2.88 5.09 7.57
N VAL A 100 -2.95 6.19 6.82
CA VAL A 100 -3.32 6.19 5.40
C VAL A 100 -2.27 5.50 4.53
N LEU A 101 -0.98 5.80 4.72
CA LEU A 101 0.11 5.15 3.99
C LEU A 101 0.11 3.64 4.25
N LEU A 102 0.01 3.25 5.52
CA LEU A 102 -0.06 1.85 5.93
C LEU A 102 -1.24 1.13 5.28
N MET A 103 -2.41 1.77 5.20
CA MET A 103 -3.59 1.19 4.56
C MET A 103 -3.35 0.94 3.07
N TYR A 104 -2.82 1.91 2.31
CA TYR A 104 -2.50 1.69 0.89
C TYR A 104 -1.47 0.56 0.71
N THR A 105 -0.46 0.47 1.57
CA THR A 105 0.54 -0.61 1.58
C THR A 105 -0.11 -1.99 1.81
N LYS A 106 -1.10 -2.08 2.70
CA LYS A 106 -1.85 -3.33 2.96
C LYS A 106 -2.82 -3.69 1.82
N VAL A 107 -3.51 -2.70 1.27
CA VAL A 107 -4.54 -2.91 0.24
C VAL A 107 -3.92 -3.26 -1.11
N HIS A 108 -2.76 -2.70 -1.47
CA HIS A 108 -2.08 -2.98 -2.73
C HIS A 108 -1.91 -4.49 -3.03
N PRO A 109 -1.25 -5.30 -2.18
CA PRO A 109 -1.09 -6.73 -2.43
C PRO A 109 -2.42 -7.49 -2.38
N ALA A 110 -3.36 -7.09 -1.52
CA ALA A 110 -4.69 -7.69 -1.49
C ALA A 110 -5.45 -7.45 -2.80
N ALA A 111 -5.44 -6.23 -3.33
CA ALA A 111 -6.09 -5.88 -4.59
C ALA A 111 -5.57 -6.74 -5.75
N ARG A 112 -4.25 -6.96 -5.83
CA ARG A 112 -3.64 -7.88 -6.81
C ARG A 112 -4.15 -9.31 -6.62
N TYR A 113 -4.14 -9.81 -5.38
CA TYR A 113 -4.62 -11.15 -5.05
C TYR A 113 -6.08 -11.38 -5.47
N PHE A 114 -6.95 -10.40 -5.24
CA PHE A 114 -8.35 -10.45 -5.66
C PHE A 114 -8.58 -10.17 -7.15
N GLY A 115 -7.52 -9.90 -7.92
CA GLY A 115 -7.61 -9.62 -9.36
C GLY A 115 -8.20 -8.25 -9.68
N LEU A 116 -7.87 -7.23 -8.89
CA LEU A 116 -8.32 -5.84 -8.98
C LEU A 116 -7.16 -4.90 -9.35
N PRO A 117 -6.65 -4.95 -10.60
CA PRO A 117 -5.43 -4.21 -10.99
C PRO A 117 -5.59 -2.70 -10.91
N THR A 118 -6.77 -2.15 -11.20
CA THR A 118 -7.03 -0.71 -11.10
C THR A 118 -6.89 -0.21 -9.66
N LEU A 119 -7.45 -0.93 -8.69
CA LEU A 119 -7.29 -0.60 -7.27
C LEU A 119 -5.83 -0.71 -6.84
N ALA A 120 -5.14 -1.77 -7.28
CA ALA A 120 -3.73 -1.96 -6.96
C ALA A 120 -2.88 -0.79 -7.49
N ASN A 121 -3.02 -0.41 -8.76
CA ASN A 121 -2.30 0.73 -9.34
C ASN A 121 -2.59 2.03 -8.58
N LEU A 122 -3.86 2.29 -8.25
CA LEU A 122 -4.23 3.49 -7.49
C LEU A 122 -3.58 3.48 -6.09
N CYS A 123 -3.55 2.33 -5.41
CA CYS A 123 -2.86 2.22 -4.14
C CYS A 123 -1.36 2.49 -4.27
N LEU A 124 -0.72 2.01 -5.34
CA LEU A 124 0.69 2.27 -5.61
C LEU A 124 0.94 3.77 -5.85
N ASP A 125 0.14 4.43 -6.69
CA ASP A 125 0.24 5.87 -6.96
C ASP A 125 0.09 6.69 -5.67
N LYS A 126 -0.83 6.27 -4.79
CA LYS A 126 -1.04 6.90 -3.49
C LYS A 126 0.14 6.67 -2.55
N VAL A 127 0.74 5.47 -2.52
CA VAL A 127 1.97 5.23 -1.76
C VAL A 127 3.10 6.14 -2.26
N HIS A 128 3.35 6.16 -3.57
CA HIS A 128 4.36 7.02 -4.20
C HIS A 128 4.17 8.49 -3.82
N THR A 129 2.95 9.01 -3.98
CA THR A 129 2.61 10.39 -3.63
C THR A 129 2.86 10.68 -2.14
N ASN A 130 2.44 9.77 -1.24
CA ASN A 130 2.64 9.96 0.19
C ASN A 130 4.12 9.91 0.56
N LEU A 131 4.90 8.99 0.01
CA LEU A 131 6.34 8.90 0.25
C LEU A 131 7.07 10.15 -0.25
N ASN A 132 6.73 10.68 -1.44
CA ASN A 132 7.31 11.91 -1.95
C ASN A 132 6.99 13.13 -1.06
N LEU A 133 5.75 13.23 -0.56
CA LEU A 133 5.36 14.29 0.38
C LEU A 133 6.14 14.19 1.70
N ILE A 134 6.24 12.98 2.25
CA ILE A 134 7.03 12.73 3.46
C ILE A 134 8.51 13.06 3.21
N ALA A 135 9.07 12.69 2.06
CA ALA A 135 10.46 12.96 1.72
C ALA A 135 10.72 14.47 1.66
N ALA A 136 9.85 15.23 0.99
CA ALA A 136 9.90 16.69 0.92
C ALA A 136 9.81 17.33 2.32
N GLN A 137 8.92 16.84 3.19
CA GLN A 137 8.81 17.30 4.57
C GLN A 137 10.06 16.97 5.40
N LEU A 138 10.64 15.79 5.22
CA LEU A 138 11.87 15.39 5.89
C LEU A 138 13.07 16.22 5.43
N ARG A 139 13.17 16.57 4.15
CA ARG A 139 14.20 17.50 3.63
C ARG A 139 14.00 18.94 4.08
N GLY A 140 12.77 19.31 4.44
CA GLY A 140 12.40 20.68 4.79
C GLY A 140 11.90 21.50 3.59
N ASP A 141 11.64 20.85 2.46
CA ASP A 141 11.05 21.47 1.26
C ASP A 141 9.57 21.84 1.49
N LEU A 142 8.91 21.13 2.41
CA LEU A 142 7.52 21.37 2.82
C LEU A 142 7.42 21.50 4.34
N PRO A 143 6.44 22.28 4.85
CA PRO A 143 6.24 22.40 6.29
C PRO A 143 5.82 21.06 6.89
N THR A 144 6.46 20.70 8.00
CA THR A 144 5.97 19.69 8.93
C THR A 144 4.96 20.37 9.85
N GLY A 145 3.78 19.77 10.07
CA GLY A 145 2.69 20.36 10.88
C GLY A 145 3.02 20.67 12.34
N GLY A 146 4.26 20.48 12.77
CA GLY A 146 4.75 20.81 14.11
C GLY A 146 6.28 20.84 14.25
N GLY A 147 7.04 20.97 13.15
CA GLY A 147 8.51 20.95 13.18
C GLY A 147 9.14 19.56 13.40
N ASP A 148 8.47 18.69 14.15
CA ASP A 148 8.93 17.33 14.46
C ASP A 148 8.84 16.38 13.25
N LYS A 149 9.93 15.64 13.01
CA LYS A 149 10.07 14.66 11.94
C LYS A 149 9.81 13.22 12.42
N ALA A 150 9.81 12.98 13.74
CA ALA A 150 9.64 11.64 14.29
C ALA A 150 8.32 10.97 13.88
N PRO A 151 7.15 11.64 13.86
CA PRO A 151 5.90 11.02 13.41
C PRO A 151 5.96 10.54 11.96
N LEU A 152 6.63 11.29 11.09
CA LEU A 152 6.82 10.95 9.67
C LEU A 152 7.71 9.71 9.51
N ILE A 153 8.82 9.63 10.26
CA ILE A 153 9.71 8.47 10.26
C ILE A 153 8.98 7.25 10.81
N GLN A 154 8.21 7.41 11.89
CA GLN A 154 7.41 6.33 12.46
C GLN A 154 6.31 5.83 11.51
N ALA A 155 5.65 6.73 10.79
CA ALA A 155 4.65 6.40 9.76
C ALA A 155 5.25 5.47 8.69
N VAL A 156 6.39 5.87 8.12
CA VAL A 156 7.07 5.08 7.09
C VAL A 156 7.62 3.78 7.66
N THR A 157 8.19 3.80 8.87
CA THR A 157 8.67 2.61 9.57
C THR A 157 7.57 1.57 9.72
N LYS A 158 6.37 1.98 10.13
CA LYS A 158 5.20 1.08 10.23
C LYS A 158 4.81 0.49 8.87
N ALA A 159 4.83 1.29 7.81
CA ALA A 159 4.52 0.84 6.45
C ALA A 159 5.55 -0.17 5.92
N ILE A 160 6.84 0.12 6.05
CA ILE A 160 7.95 -0.78 5.67
C ILE A 160 7.87 -2.07 6.47
N ARG A 161 7.72 -1.97 7.80
CA ARG A 161 7.57 -3.12 8.69
C ARG A 161 6.45 -4.02 8.20
N ASN A 162 5.28 -3.46 7.95
CA ASN A 162 4.14 -4.24 7.49
C ASN A 162 4.42 -4.92 6.14
N PHE A 163 4.99 -4.21 5.18
CA PHE A 163 5.29 -4.75 3.86
C PHE A 163 6.32 -5.88 3.89
N TYR A 164 7.42 -5.70 4.64
CA TYR A 164 8.51 -6.68 4.73
C TYR A 164 8.25 -7.80 5.75
N ALA A 165 7.30 -7.63 6.68
CA ALA A 165 6.87 -8.69 7.60
C ALA A 165 5.93 -9.71 6.93
N TYR A 166 5.35 -9.40 5.76
CA TYR A 166 4.58 -10.39 5.01
C TYR A 166 5.51 -11.49 4.51
N ASP A 167 5.26 -12.69 5.05
CA ASP A 167 5.95 -13.92 4.75
C ASP A 167 6.10 -14.16 3.24
N HIS A 168 7.27 -14.69 2.89
CA HIS A 168 7.86 -14.80 1.57
C HIS A 168 6.98 -15.47 0.50
N GLU A 169 5.92 -16.19 0.87
CA GLU A 169 5.08 -17.00 -0.03
C GLU A 169 4.14 -16.18 -0.94
N VAL A 170 3.52 -15.12 -0.43
CA VAL A 170 2.64 -14.25 -1.25
C VAL A 170 3.49 -13.29 -2.09
N VAL A 171 4.60 -12.80 -1.52
CA VAL A 171 5.55 -11.90 -2.18
C VAL A 171 6.26 -12.57 -3.35
N LYS A 172 6.63 -13.86 -3.23
CA LYS A 172 7.23 -14.64 -4.32
C LYS A 172 6.31 -14.87 -5.52
N LYS A 173 4.97 -14.89 -5.31
CA LYS A 173 4.01 -15.20 -6.38
C LYS A 173 3.71 -14.04 -7.33
N PHE A 174 4.05 -12.81 -6.97
CA PHE A 174 3.77 -11.64 -7.79
C PHE A 174 5.05 -10.83 -8.02
N SER A 175 5.60 -10.90 -9.23
CA SER A 175 6.75 -10.10 -9.68
C SER A 175 6.53 -8.58 -9.47
N GLU A 176 5.29 -8.13 -9.52
CA GLU A 176 4.87 -6.73 -9.39
C GLU A 176 4.87 -6.21 -7.94
N ILE A 177 5.02 -7.08 -6.92
CA ILE A 177 5.31 -6.63 -5.54
C ILE A 177 6.69 -5.93 -5.49
N GLY A 178 7.53 -6.15 -6.51
CA GLY A 178 8.73 -5.36 -6.76
C GLY A 178 8.48 -3.85 -6.87
N LEU A 179 7.30 -3.40 -7.33
CA LEU A 179 7.02 -1.96 -7.47
C LEU A 179 6.90 -1.29 -6.10
N LEU A 180 6.10 -1.86 -5.19
CA LEU A 180 5.95 -1.32 -3.84
C LEU A 180 7.28 -1.41 -3.05
N ARG A 181 8.05 -2.48 -3.28
CA ARG A 181 9.41 -2.62 -2.76
C ARG A 181 10.31 -1.48 -3.25
N ALA A 182 10.29 -1.18 -4.55
CA ALA A 182 11.09 -0.13 -5.17
C ALA A 182 10.72 1.25 -4.61
N GLU A 183 9.43 1.56 -4.42
CA GLU A 183 8.99 2.82 -3.81
C GLU A 183 9.62 3.07 -2.43
N PHE A 184 9.60 2.07 -1.55
CA PHE A 184 10.23 2.21 -0.23
C PHE A 184 11.76 2.37 -0.30
N VAL A 185 12.41 1.65 -1.22
CA VAL A 185 13.87 1.73 -1.39
C VAL A 185 14.27 3.09 -1.98
N HIS A 186 13.55 3.58 -2.99
CA HIS A 186 13.77 4.90 -3.57
C HIS A 186 13.58 6.00 -2.53
N PHE A 187 12.48 5.94 -1.77
CA PHE A 187 12.26 6.86 -0.64
C PHE A 187 13.44 6.86 0.33
N ALA A 188 13.89 5.69 0.79
CA ALA A 188 14.97 5.62 1.77
C ALA A 188 16.32 6.09 1.21
N CYS A 189 16.58 5.89 -0.08
CA CYS A 189 17.77 6.44 -0.74
C CYS A 189 17.71 7.97 -0.83
N ASP A 190 16.55 8.52 -1.15
CA ASP A 190 16.31 9.97 -1.30
C ASP A 190 16.52 10.72 0.02
N VAL A 191 16.03 10.17 1.14
CA VAL A 191 16.20 10.78 2.48
C VAL A 191 17.26 10.11 3.34
N TRP A 192 18.21 9.39 2.75
CA TRP A 192 19.17 8.55 3.47
C TRP A 192 19.97 9.31 4.53
N GLU A 193 20.43 10.52 4.22
CA GLU A 193 21.22 11.35 5.14
C GLU A 193 20.49 11.71 6.44
N ILE A 194 19.16 11.73 6.39
CA ILE A 194 18.29 11.98 7.53
C ILE A 194 18.05 10.67 8.28
N LEU A 195 17.63 9.62 7.55
CA LEU A 195 17.32 8.31 8.13
C LEU A 195 18.52 7.67 8.84
N ARG A 196 19.74 7.80 8.29
CA ARG A 196 20.96 7.24 8.89
C ARG A 196 21.34 7.85 10.24
N ARG A 197 20.80 9.04 10.56
CA ARG A 197 21.01 9.74 11.84
C ARG A 197 19.96 9.36 12.88
N ASP A 198 18.83 8.80 12.44
CA ASP A 198 17.77 8.31 13.32
C ASP A 198 18.15 6.94 13.89
N ARG A 199 18.41 6.90 15.21
CA ARG A 199 18.88 5.68 15.88
C ARG A 199 17.82 4.57 15.85
N GLU A 200 16.56 4.92 16.05
CA GLU A 200 15.46 3.95 16.11
C GLU A 200 15.25 3.29 14.75
N PHE A 201 15.24 4.09 13.68
CA PHE A 201 15.12 3.62 12.31
C PHE A 201 16.29 2.71 11.91
N MET A 202 17.52 3.06 12.30
CA MET A 202 18.69 2.23 12.00
C MET A 202 18.69 0.90 12.75
N VAL A 203 18.17 0.85 13.99
CA VAL A 203 17.95 -0.41 14.71
C VAL A 203 16.89 -1.23 13.98
N PHE A 204 15.72 -0.63 13.70
CA PHE A 204 14.63 -1.24 12.95
C PHE A 204 15.10 -1.89 11.63
N MET A 205 15.86 -1.16 10.82
CA MET A 205 16.38 -1.66 9.54
C MET A 205 17.24 -2.93 9.71
N ARG A 206 18.05 -2.99 10.77
CA ARG A 206 18.98 -4.11 10.99
C ARG A 206 18.30 -5.31 11.63
N THR A 207 17.36 -5.09 12.54
CA THR A 207 16.79 -6.17 13.36
C THR A 207 15.47 -6.71 12.82
N GLU A 208 14.62 -5.85 12.27
CA GLU A 208 13.26 -6.25 11.89
C GLU A 208 13.10 -6.48 10.38
N VAL A 209 13.80 -5.70 9.56
CA VAL A 209 13.66 -5.75 8.09
C VAL A 209 15.01 -5.84 7.36
N PRO A 210 15.85 -6.87 7.63
CA PRO A 210 17.20 -6.96 7.05
C PRO A 210 17.20 -7.01 5.52
N ASN A 211 16.17 -7.59 4.89
CA ASN A 211 16.04 -7.58 3.43
C ASN A 211 15.89 -6.17 2.86
N PHE A 212 15.17 -5.29 3.55
CA PHE A 212 15.06 -3.88 3.17
C PHE A 212 16.41 -3.17 3.29
N ALA A 213 17.16 -3.43 4.36
CA ALA A 213 18.51 -2.89 4.52
C ALA A 213 19.46 -3.32 3.40
N LEU A 214 19.38 -4.59 2.97
CA LEU A 214 20.14 -5.09 1.82
C LEU A 214 19.75 -4.40 0.52
N ASP A 215 18.46 -4.16 0.28
CA ASP A 215 18.03 -3.45 -0.93
C ASP A 215 18.53 -2.02 -0.95
N VAL A 216 18.35 -1.29 0.16
CA VAL A 216 18.84 0.09 0.28
C VAL A 216 20.36 0.12 0.10
N GLY A 217 21.11 -0.79 0.72
CA GLY A 217 22.56 -0.86 0.56
C GLY A 217 23.03 -1.18 -0.86
N ARG A 218 22.23 -1.94 -1.65
CA ARG A 218 22.53 -2.23 -3.06
C ARG A 218 22.19 -1.08 -3.99
N THR A 219 21.13 -0.33 -3.67
CA THR A 219 20.63 0.76 -4.53
C THR A 219 21.27 2.10 -4.21
N TRP A 220 21.60 2.36 -2.95
CA TRP A 220 22.13 3.63 -2.51
C TRP A 220 23.56 3.83 -3.04
N GLN A 221 23.71 4.82 -3.91
CA GLN A 221 24.99 5.34 -4.33
C GLN A 221 25.28 6.60 -3.51
N ARG A 222 26.48 6.67 -2.94
CA ARG A 222 26.95 7.89 -2.27
C ARG A 222 26.87 9.05 -3.27
N PRO A 223 26.28 10.20 -2.92
CA PRO A 223 26.31 11.35 -3.80
C PRO A 223 27.77 11.64 -4.17
N GLN A 224 28.10 11.67 -5.46
CA GLN A 224 29.41 12.15 -5.89
C GLN A 224 29.50 13.60 -5.43
N GLY A 225 30.41 13.86 -4.48
CA GLY A 225 30.64 15.21 -3.99
C GLY A 225 31.05 16.10 -5.15
N LYS A 226 30.49 17.30 -5.17
CA LYS A 226 31.12 18.48 -5.78
C LYS A 226 32.45 18.75 -5.07
N ASP A 227 33.46 17.93 -5.34
CA ASP A 227 34.85 18.35 -5.25
C ASP A 227 35.26 18.79 -6.66
N GLU A 228 34.67 19.90 -7.12
CA GLU A 228 35.32 20.70 -8.15
C GLU A 228 36.58 21.27 -7.49
N LYS A 229 37.70 20.58 -7.68
CA LYS A 229 39.00 21.24 -7.58
C LYS A 229 38.89 22.51 -8.44
N PRO A 230 39.24 23.70 -7.93
CA PRO A 230 39.23 24.89 -8.76
C PRO A 230 40.14 24.63 -9.95
N VAL A 231 39.56 24.67 -11.14
CA VAL A 231 40.30 24.70 -12.39
C VAL A 231 41.23 25.90 -12.29
N ARG A 232 42.53 25.67 -12.15
CA ARG A 232 43.52 26.73 -12.31
C ARG A 232 43.36 27.27 -13.73
N CYS A 233 42.94 28.52 -13.85
CA CYS A 233 43.12 29.25 -15.10
C CYS A 233 44.61 29.22 -15.46
N PRO A 234 44.98 28.94 -16.72
CA PRO A 234 46.34 29.18 -17.15
C PRO A 234 46.60 30.68 -17.04
N SER A 235 47.65 31.03 -16.30
CA SER A 235 48.24 32.37 -16.31
C SER A 235 48.56 32.74 -17.75
N VAL A 236 48.00 33.88 -18.18
CA VAL A 236 48.43 34.59 -19.38
C VAL A 236 49.85 35.06 -19.07
N GLU A 237 50.82 34.51 -19.79
CA GLU A 237 52.16 35.11 -19.87
C GLU A 237 52.12 36.17 -20.97
N ASP A 238 52.66 37.34 -20.64
CA ASP A 238 52.81 38.55 -21.46
C ASP A 238 53.67 38.33 -22.72
#